data_AF-W1W0Y1-F1
#
_entry.id   AF-W1W0Y1-F1
#
_cell.length_a   1.000
_cell.length_b   1.000
_cell.length_c   1.000
_cell.angle_alpha   90.00
_cell.angle_beta   90.00
_cell.angle_gamma   90.00
#
_symmetry.space_group_name_H-M   'P 1'
#
loop_
_entity.id
_entity.type
_entity.pdbx_description
1 polymer ?
#
loop_
_entity_poly.entity_id
_entity_poly.type
_entity_poly.pdbx_seq_one_letter_code
_entity_poly.pdbx_strand_id
1 'polypeptide(L)'
;PDLLEQRIGRLDRIGQAHDIQIHVPYLEKTAQSVLVRWYHEGLDAFEHTCPTGRTIYDSVYNDLINYLASPDETEGFDDLIKNCREQHEALKAQLEQGRDRLLEIHSNGGEKAQALAESIEEQDDDTNLIAFAMNLFDIIGINQDDRGDNMIVLTPSDHMLVPDFPGLSEDGITITFDREVALAREDAQFITWEHPTVKWRWRVKMRSLLPGSIR
;
A
#
# COMPACT_ATOMS: atom_id res chain seq x y z
N PRO A 1 2.82 10.38 -18.65
CA PRO A 1 1.64 9.62 -18.15
C PRO A 1 1.98 8.64 -17.02
N ASP A 2 2.88 7.67 -17.23
CA ASP A 2 3.11 6.58 -16.27
C ASP A 2 3.60 7.06 -14.88
N LEU A 3 4.50 8.06 -14.84
CA LEU A 3 4.96 8.64 -13.59
C LEU A 3 3.87 9.44 -12.85
N LEU A 4 2.88 9.97 -13.57
CA LEU A 4 1.71 10.65 -12.96
C LEU A 4 0.88 9.60 -12.20
N GLU A 5 0.57 8.49 -12.87
CA GLU A 5 -0.19 7.39 -12.30
C GLU A 5 0.54 6.75 -11.11
N GLN A 6 1.87 6.59 -11.18
CA GLN A 6 2.65 6.13 -10.03
C GLN A 6 2.58 7.07 -8.82
N ARG A 7 2.42 8.38 -9.03
CA ARG A 7 2.25 9.35 -7.93
C ARG A 7 0.86 9.25 -7.32
N ILE A 8 -0.17 9.13 -8.17
CA ILE A 8 -1.57 8.99 -7.73
C ILE A 8 -1.74 7.65 -7.01
N GLY A 9 -1.23 6.54 -7.56
CA GLY A 9 -1.32 5.18 -6.99
C GLY A 9 -0.54 4.96 -5.68
N ARG A 10 0.18 5.96 -5.16
CA ARG A 10 0.65 5.95 -3.77
C ARG A 10 -0.48 6.25 -2.78
N LEU A 11 -1.44 7.07 -3.21
CA LEU A 11 -2.62 7.45 -2.45
C LEU A 11 -3.82 6.59 -2.86
N ASP A 12 -4.03 6.38 -4.16
CA ASP A 12 -5.14 5.61 -4.73
C ASP A 12 -4.94 4.10 -4.55
N ARG A 13 -5.25 3.64 -3.34
CA ARG A 13 -5.14 2.24 -2.90
C ARG A 13 -6.38 1.85 -2.11
N ILE A 14 -6.73 0.57 -2.21
CA ILE A 14 -7.77 -0.02 -1.36
C ILE A 14 -7.38 0.16 0.11
N GLY A 15 -8.32 0.60 0.94
CA GLY A 15 -8.11 0.89 2.37
C GLY A 15 -7.94 2.36 2.72
N GLN A 16 -8.07 3.29 1.77
CA GLN A 16 -8.17 4.72 2.09
C GLN A 16 -9.51 5.06 2.75
N ALA A 17 -9.47 6.00 3.71
CA ALA A 17 -10.65 6.41 4.46
C ALA A 17 -11.60 7.33 3.67
N HIS A 18 -11.07 8.12 2.72
CA HIS A 18 -11.83 9.12 1.98
C HIS A 18 -11.38 9.20 0.52
N ASP A 19 -12.24 9.78 -0.33
CA ASP A 19 -11.92 10.09 -1.71
C ASP A 19 -10.73 11.08 -1.81
N ILE A 20 -9.89 10.89 -2.83
CA ILE A 20 -8.69 11.69 -3.03
C ILE A 20 -9.03 13.01 -3.71
N GLN A 21 -8.64 14.13 -3.07
CA GLN A 21 -8.76 15.47 -3.64
C GLN A 21 -7.43 15.89 -4.27
N ILE A 22 -7.39 15.99 -5.59
CA ILE A 22 -6.19 16.38 -6.34
C ILE A 22 -6.27 17.88 -6.67
N HIS A 23 -5.41 18.68 -6.05
CA HIS A 23 -5.25 20.09 -6.39
C HIS A 23 -3.99 20.29 -7.23
N VAL A 24 -4.15 20.81 -8.47
CA VAL A 24 -3.04 21.03 -9.41
C VAL A 24 -2.86 22.53 -9.67
N PRO A 25 -2.16 23.28 -8.81
CA PRO A 25 -1.81 24.65 -9.11
C PRO A 25 -0.73 24.67 -10.21
N TYR A 26 -0.95 25.46 -11.26
CA TYR A 26 -0.01 25.61 -12.37
C TYR A 26 0.12 27.09 -12.76
N LEU A 27 1.22 27.42 -13.41
CA LEU A 27 1.47 28.77 -13.93
C LEU A 27 0.81 28.93 -15.30
N GLU A 28 0.10 30.05 -15.49
CA GLU A 28 -0.52 30.39 -16.77
C GLU A 28 0.54 30.53 -17.89
N LYS A 29 0.18 30.11 -19.11
CA LYS A 29 1.01 30.20 -20.32
C LYS A 29 2.37 29.51 -20.20
N THR A 30 2.38 28.34 -19.56
CA THR A 30 3.59 27.52 -19.44
C THR A 30 3.36 26.13 -20.02
N ALA A 31 4.43 25.36 -20.20
CA ALA A 31 4.33 23.95 -20.54
C ALA A 31 3.43 23.17 -19.55
N GLN A 32 3.35 23.60 -18.28
CA GLN A 32 2.46 22.97 -17.30
C GLN A 32 0.98 23.21 -17.62
N SER A 33 0.57 24.41 -18.05
CA SER A 33 -0.84 24.64 -18.42
C SER A 33 -1.29 23.77 -19.60
N VAL A 34 -0.39 23.55 -20.57
CA VAL A 34 -0.63 22.65 -21.71
C VAL A 34 -0.77 21.20 -21.23
N LEU A 35 0.17 20.73 -20.39
CA LEU A 35 0.14 19.37 -19.86
C LEU A 35 -1.10 19.10 -19.00
N VAL A 36 -1.51 20.05 -18.16
CA VAL A 36 -2.69 19.89 -17.30
C VAL A 36 -3.94 19.66 -18.14
N ARG A 37 -4.16 20.50 -19.16
CA ARG A 37 -5.29 20.33 -20.08
C ARG A 37 -5.23 19.01 -20.83
N TRP A 38 -4.06 18.64 -21.36
CA TRP A 38 -3.92 17.38 -22.09
C TRP A 38 -4.14 16.15 -21.20
N TYR A 39 -3.62 16.15 -19.98
CA TYR A 39 -3.83 15.06 -19.02
C TYR A 39 -5.28 14.94 -18.56
N HIS A 40 -5.97 16.06 -18.32
CA HIS A 40 -7.35 16.07 -17.85
C HIS A 40 -8.35 15.89 -18.99
N GLU A 41 -8.39 16.82 -19.92
CA GLU A 41 -9.39 16.86 -21.00
C GLU A 41 -9.16 15.74 -22.03
N GLY A 42 -7.88 15.48 -22.36
CA GLY A 42 -7.51 14.50 -23.39
C GLY A 42 -7.50 13.06 -22.87
N LEU A 43 -6.85 12.82 -21.73
CA LEU A 43 -6.59 11.47 -21.22
C LEU A 43 -7.38 11.08 -19.98
N ASP A 44 -8.07 12.02 -19.34
CA ASP A 44 -8.80 11.80 -18.07
C ASP A 44 -7.93 11.20 -16.94
N ALA A 45 -6.63 11.51 -16.95
CA ALA A 45 -5.62 10.80 -16.17
C ALA A 45 -5.53 11.25 -14.69
N PHE A 46 -6.31 12.26 -14.29
CA PHE A 46 -6.40 12.68 -12.89
C PHE A 46 -7.53 11.99 -12.14
N GLU A 47 -8.66 11.74 -12.82
CA GLU A 47 -9.87 11.17 -12.21
C GLU A 47 -9.93 9.66 -12.41
N HIS A 48 -9.29 9.13 -13.46
CA HIS A 48 -9.32 7.73 -13.82
C HIS A 48 -7.93 7.16 -14.11
N THR A 49 -7.73 5.89 -13.74
CA THR A 49 -6.54 5.13 -14.14
C THR A 49 -6.52 4.99 -15.66
N CYS A 50 -5.47 5.50 -16.30
CA CYS A 50 -5.39 5.64 -17.76
C CYS A 50 -4.22 4.81 -18.33
N PRO A 51 -4.43 3.50 -18.58
CA PRO A 51 -3.40 2.63 -19.15
C PRO A 51 -3.09 2.97 -20.62
N THR A 52 -3.91 3.81 -21.26
CA THR A 52 -3.78 4.20 -22.68
C THR A 52 -2.89 5.42 -22.88
N GLY A 53 -2.52 6.12 -21.79
CA GLY A 53 -1.81 7.39 -21.85
C GLY A 53 -0.46 7.31 -22.56
N ARG A 54 0.29 6.21 -22.42
CA ARG A 54 1.58 6.02 -23.11
C ARG A 54 1.42 5.88 -24.62
N THR A 55 0.47 5.06 -25.06
CA THR A 55 0.22 4.83 -26.50
C THR A 55 -0.20 6.11 -27.21
N ILE A 56 -1.06 6.90 -26.59
CA ILE A 56 -1.50 8.20 -27.14
C ILE A 56 -0.35 9.19 -27.12
N TYR A 57 0.43 9.24 -26.02
CA TYR A 57 1.61 10.10 -25.94
C TYR A 57 2.59 9.84 -27.09
N ASP A 58 2.90 8.57 -27.37
CA ASP A 58 3.86 8.23 -28.42
C ASP A 58 3.30 8.54 -29.84
N SER A 59 1.97 8.54 -30.03
CA SER A 59 1.34 8.89 -31.31
C SER A 59 1.29 10.41 -31.57
N VAL A 60 1.04 11.22 -30.53
CA VAL A 60 0.97 12.69 -30.63
C VAL A 60 2.25 13.41 -30.18
N TYR A 61 3.33 12.66 -29.92
CA TYR A 61 4.56 13.17 -29.28
C TYR A 61 5.10 14.44 -29.94
N ASN A 62 5.28 14.42 -31.26
CA ASN A 62 5.89 15.53 -31.99
C ASN A 62 5.03 16.79 -31.92
N ASP A 63 3.72 16.65 -32.07
CA ASP A 63 2.79 17.78 -32.03
C ASP A 63 2.69 18.34 -30.61
N LEU A 64 2.60 17.46 -29.61
CA LEU A 64 2.56 17.85 -28.20
C LEU A 64 3.81 18.61 -27.77
N ILE A 65 5.01 18.16 -28.19
CA ILE A 65 6.27 18.83 -27.87
C ILE A 65 6.32 20.25 -28.44
N ASN A 66 5.74 20.50 -29.62
CA ASN A 66 5.69 21.84 -30.21
C ASN A 66 4.85 22.80 -29.34
N TYR A 67 3.68 22.35 -28.86
CA TYR A 67 2.85 23.12 -27.93
C TYR A 67 3.51 23.32 -26.55
N LEU A 68 4.37 22.39 -26.12
CA LEU A 68 5.14 22.54 -24.89
C LEU A 68 6.31 23.53 -25.04
N ALA A 69 6.91 23.60 -26.23
CA ALA A 69 7.98 24.54 -26.54
C ALA A 69 7.47 25.98 -26.75
N SER A 70 6.28 26.12 -27.32
CA SER A 70 5.63 27.39 -27.63
C SER A 70 4.21 27.46 -27.02
N PRO A 71 4.09 27.59 -25.68
CA PRO A 71 2.79 27.56 -24.99
C PRO A 71 1.88 28.75 -25.30
N ASP A 72 2.39 29.79 -25.96
CA ASP A 72 1.61 30.94 -26.45
C ASP A 72 0.83 30.63 -27.73
N GLU A 73 1.24 29.62 -28.50
CA GLU A 73 0.56 29.19 -29.73
C GLU A 73 -0.51 28.14 -29.37
N THR A 74 -1.72 28.61 -29.07
CA THR A 74 -2.85 27.74 -28.70
C THR A 74 -3.73 27.33 -29.88
N GLU A 75 -3.47 27.86 -31.07
CA GLU A 75 -4.25 27.56 -32.28
C GLU A 75 -4.09 26.08 -32.66
N GLY A 76 -5.18 25.34 -32.76
CA GLY A 76 -5.19 23.90 -33.07
C GLY A 76 -4.95 22.97 -31.87
N PHE A 77 -4.64 23.50 -30.68
CA PHE A 77 -4.44 22.67 -29.49
C PHE A 77 -5.73 21.98 -29.02
N ASP A 78 -6.87 22.67 -29.10
CA ASP A 78 -8.17 22.09 -28.73
C ASP A 78 -8.57 20.92 -29.65
N ASP A 79 -8.20 20.98 -30.93
CA ASP A 79 -8.40 19.88 -31.88
C ASP A 79 -7.51 18.68 -31.53
N LEU A 80 -6.27 18.91 -31.10
CA LEU A 80 -5.37 17.87 -30.61
C LEU A 80 -5.94 17.20 -29.36
N ILE A 81 -6.46 17.97 -28.40
CA ILE A 81 -7.11 17.43 -27.20
C ILE A 81 -8.30 16.56 -27.58
N LYS A 82 -9.17 17.06 -28.45
CA LYS A 82 -10.35 16.31 -28.90
C LYS A 82 -9.95 15.00 -29.58
N ASN A 83 -8.94 15.03 -30.44
CA ASN A 83 -8.41 13.83 -31.09
C ASN A 83 -7.86 12.83 -30.06
N CYS A 84 -7.10 13.31 -29.07
CA CYS A 84 -6.60 12.47 -27.98
C CYS A 84 -7.76 11.83 -27.18
N ARG A 85 -8.84 12.58 -26.91
CA ARG A 85 -10.02 12.06 -26.21
C ARG A 85 -10.73 10.98 -27.01
N GLU A 86 -10.89 11.18 -28.32
CA GLU A 86 -11.48 10.18 -29.21
C GLU A 86 -10.64 8.89 -29.25
N GLN A 87 -9.31 9.00 -29.31
CA GLN A 87 -8.40 7.85 -29.22
C GLN A 87 -8.48 7.17 -27.85
N HIS A 88 -8.56 7.94 -26.76
CA HIS A 88 -8.67 7.42 -25.39
C HIS A 88 -9.95 6.59 -25.21
N GLU A 89 -11.11 7.13 -25.58
CA GLU A 89 -12.39 6.42 -25.46
C GLU A 89 -12.43 5.16 -26.33
N ALA A 90 -11.89 5.23 -27.55
CA ALA A 90 -11.83 4.07 -28.45
C ALA A 90 -10.94 2.94 -27.87
N LEU A 91 -9.76 3.27 -27.35
CA LEU A 91 -8.86 2.30 -26.73
C LEU A 91 -9.44 1.73 -25.44
N LYS A 92 -10.10 2.57 -24.63
CA LYS A 92 -10.79 2.15 -23.40
C LYS A 92 -11.88 1.13 -23.72
N ALA A 93 -12.74 1.42 -24.71
CA ALA A 93 -13.78 0.49 -25.15
C ALA A 93 -13.19 -0.83 -25.68
N GLN A 94 -12.06 -0.78 -26.38
CA GLN A 94 -11.38 -1.99 -26.85
C GLN A 94 -10.84 -2.84 -25.70
N LEU A 95 -10.26 -2.21 -24.68
CA LEU A 95 -9.77 -2.91 -23.48
C LEU A 95 -10.92 -3.54 -22.70
N GLU A 96 -12.05 -2.84 -22.55
CA GLU A 96 -13.24 -3.37 -21.88
C GLU A 96 -13.85 -4.56 -22.63
N GLN A 97 -13.81 -4.55 -23.97
CA GLN A 97 -14.24 -5.69 -24.79
C GLN A 97 -13.27 -6.87 -24.72
N GLY A 98 -11.98 -6.60 -24.48
CA GLY A 98 -10.95 -7.62 -24.28
C GLY A 98 -10.95 -8.24 -22.87
N ARG A 99 -11.74 -7.72 -21.93
CA ARG A 99 -11.81 -8.26 -20.56
C ARG A 99 -12.58 -9.57 -20.52
N ASP A 100 -11.91 -10.61 -20.06
CA ASP A 100 -12.56 -11.87 -19.70
C ASP A 100 -13.23 -11.73 -18.32
N ARG A 101 -14.51 -11.36 -18.33
CA ARG A 101 -15.32 -11.18 -17.12
C ARG A 101 -15.41 -12.44 -16.26
N LEU A 102 -15.34 -13.63 -16.86
CA LEU A 102 -15.39 -14.88 -16.09
C LEU A 102 -14.09 -15.08 -15.32
N LEU A 103 -12.95 -14.75 -15.93
CA LEU A 103 -11.66 -14.75 -15.25
C LEU A 103 -11.64 -13.75 -14.09
N GLU A 104 -12.18 -12.53 -14.28
CA GLU A 104 -12.24 -11.51 -13.23
C GLU A 104 -13.07 -11.97 -12.02
N ILE A 105 -14.27 -12.53 -12.26
CA ILE A 105 -15.15 -13.07 -11.20
C ILE A 105 -14.50 -14.25 -10.49
N HIS A 106 -13.85 -15.15 -11.23
CA HIS A 106 -13.19 -16.30 -10.62
C HIS A 106 -11.95 -15.88 -9.81
N SER A 107 -11.22 -14.85 -10.27
CA SER A 107 -9.97 -14.39 -9.64
C SER A 107 -10.22 -13.57 -8.38
N ASN A 108 -11.32 -12.81 -8.32
CA ASN A 108 -11.67 -12.03 -7.13
C ASN A 108 -12.25 -12.89 -5.99
N GLY A 109 -12.66 -14.14 -6.26
CA GLY A 109 -13.21 -15.08 -5.29
C GLY A 109 -14.63 -14.75 -4.78
N GLY A 110 -15.18 -13.60 -5.19
CA GLY A 110 -16.53 -13.13 -4.90
C GLY A 110 -16.86 -13.11 -3.40
N GLU A 111 -18.11 -13.42 -3.08
CA GLU A 111 -18.65 -13.40 -1.72
C GLU A 111 -17.88 -14.30 -0.74
N LYS A 112 -17.30 -15.40 -1.23
CA LYS A 112 -16.52 -16.32 -0.37
C LYS A 112 -15.23 -15.70 0.11
N ALA A 113 -14.56 -14.93 -0.76
CA ALA A 113 -13.33 -14.22 -0.39
C ALA A 113 -13.63 -13.10 0.60
N GLN A 114 -14.75 -12.39 0.42
CA GLN A 114 -15.20 -11.36 1.35
C GLN A 114 -15.54 -11.93 2.74
N ALA A 115 -16.32 -13.02 2.81
CA ALA A 115 -16.63 -13.67 4.08
C ALA A 115 -15.37 -14.19 4.79
N LEU A 116 -14.37 -14.65 4.04
CA LEU A 116 -13.08 -15.04 4.60
C LEU A 116 -12.32 -13.83 5.16
N ALA A 117 -12.31 -12.69 4.44
CA ALA A 117 -11.68 -11.45 4.92
C ALA A 117 -12.32 -10.98 6.24
N GLU A 118 -13.65 -10.93 6.30
CA GLU A 118 -14.40 -10.59 7.52
C GLU A 118 -14.06 -11.53 8.68
N SER A 119 -13.92 -12.83 8.43
CA SER A 119 -13.55 -13.80 9.47
C SER A 119 -12.11 -13.65 9.99
N ILE A 120 -11.22 -13.05 9.19
CA ILE A 120 -9.84 -12.74 9.59
C ILE A 120 -9.82 -11.44 10.41
N GLU A 121 -10.60 -10.43 9.99
CA GLU A 121 -10.76 -9.18 10.75
C GLU A 121 -11.30 -9.45 12.15
N GLU A 122 -12.29 -10.35 12.31
CA GLU A 122 -12.81 -10.72 13.63
C GLU A 122 -11.76 -11.42 14.52
N GLN A 123 -10.77 -12.09 13.93
CA GLN A 123 -9.66 -12.71 14.68
C GLN A 123 -8.59 -11.70 15.11
N ASP A 124 -8.46 -10.56 14.42
CA ASP A 124 -7.48 -9.53 14.78
C ASP A 124 -7.85 -8.83 16.11
N ASP A 125 -9.13 -8.80 16.49
CA ASP A 125 -9.62 -8.26 17.78
C ASP A 125 -9.37 -9.18 19.00
N ASP A 126 -8.59 -10.26 18.84
CA ASP A 126 -8.31 -11.21 19.91
C ASP A 126 -7.36 -10.63 20.98
N THR A 127 -7.96 -10.06 22.03
CA THR A 127 -7.25 -9.58 23.22
C THR A 127 -6.41 -10.65 23.94
N ASN A 128 -6.66 -11.95 23.72
CA ASN A 128 -5.88 -13.01 24.33
C ASN A 128 -4.44 -13.02 23.82
N LEU A 129 -4.21 -12.65 22.55
CA LEU A 129 -2.87 -12.54 21.98
C LEU A 129 -2.05 -11.49 22.72
N ILE A 130 -2.64 -10.32 22.96
CA ILE A 130 -1.98 -9.20 23.65
C ILE A 130 -1.58 -9.64 25.06
N ALA A 131 -2.53 -10.19 25.82
CA ALA A 131 -2.28 -10.67 27.18
C ALA A 131 -1.20 -11.76 27.22
N PHE A 132 -1.23 -12.69 26.26
CA PHE A 132 -0.24 -13.75 26.13
C PHE A 132 1.16 -13.21 25.81
N ALA A 133 1.27 -12.29 24.85
CA ALA A 133 2.54 -11.72 24.43
C ALA A 133 3.18 -10.88 25.55
N MET A 134 2.39 -10.05 26.24
CA MET A 134 2.85 -9.28 27.40
C MET A 134 3.40 -10.17 28.51
N ASN A 135 2.68 -11.26 28.83
CA ASN A 135 3.10 -12.24 29.83
C ASN A 135 4.37 -13.00 29.38
N LEU A 136 4.47 -13.33 28.10
CA LEU A 136 5.66 -13.94 27.53
C LEU A 136 6.89 -13.03 27.69
N PHE A 137 6.78 -11.76 27.32
CA PHE A 137 7.88 -10.80 27.42
C PHE A 137 8.30 -10.58 28.88
N ASP A 138 7.34 -10.47 29.80
CA ASP A 138 7.61 -10.36 31.24
C ASP A 138 8.36 -11.57 31.80
N ILE A 139 7.93 -12.80 31.46
CA ILE A 139 8.62 -14.02 31.88
C ILE A 139 10.06 -14.09 31.35
N ILE A 140 10.29 -13.64 30.10
CA ILE A 140 11.64 -13.62 29.52
C ILE A 140 12.50 -12.54 30.18
N GLY A 141 11.89 -11.52 30.79
CA GLY A 141 12.56 -10.35 31.32
C GLY A 141 12.84 -9.30 30.24
N ILE A 142 11.94 -9.11 29.28
CA ILE A 142 12.03 -8.03 28.29
C ILE A 142 11.28 -6.82 28.86
N ASN A 143 11.91 -5.65 28.84
CA ASN A 143 11.29 -4.40 29.28
C ASN A 143 10.26 -3.94 28.25
N GLN A 144 9.11 -3.48 28.74
CA GLN A 144 7.95 -3.09 27.92
C GLN A 144 7.59 -1.64 28.25
N ASP A 145 7.89 -0.72 27.33
CA ASP A 145 7.61 0.71 27.48
C ASP A 145 6.46 1.12 26.55
N ASP A 146 5.31 1.45 27.12
CA ASP A 146 4.12 1.89 26.37
C ASP A 146 4.32 3.34 25.90
N ARG A 147 4.36 3.54 24.58
CA ARG A 147 4.56 4.85 23.95
C ARG A 147 3.25 5.56 23.59
N GLY A 148 2.10 4.96 23.90
CA GLY A 148 0.80 5.41 23.40
C GLY A 148 0.54 4.98 21.96
N ASP A 149 -0.63 5.33 21.42
CA ASP A 149 -1.08 4.96 20.06
C ASP A 149 -0.96 3.45 19.75
N ASN A 150 -1.28 2.58 20.73
CA ASN A 150 -1.18 1.12 20.62
C ASN A 150 0.23 0.59 20.30
N MET A 151 1.30 1.35 20.61
CA MET A 151 2.69 0.92 20.40
C MET A 151 3.44 0.66 21.70
N ILE A 152 4.22 -0.42 21.70
CA ILE A 152 5.09 -0.80 22.82
C ILE A 152 6.51 -0.92 22.33
N VAL A 153 7.46 -0.31 23.05
CA VAL A 153 8.88 -0.48 22.80
C VAL A 153 9.40 -1.59 23.70
N LEU A 154 9.93 -2.63 23.06
CA LEU A 154 10.59 -3.75 23.72
C LEU A 154 12.08 -3.50 23.78
N THR A 155 12.66 -3.52 24.98
CA THR A 155 14.12 -3.40 25.18
C THR A 155 14.67 -4.57 25.98
N PRO A 156 15.89 -5.05 25.68
CA PRO A 156 16.53 -6.08 26.48
C PRO A 156 16.79 -5.57 27.90
N SER A 157 16.86 -6.48 28.86
CA SER A 157 17.16 -6.16 30.26
C SER A 157 18.29 -7.03 30.80
N ASP A 158 18.91 -6.58 31.89
CA ASP A 158 20.00 -7.31 32.56
C ASP A 158 19.55 -8.65 33.16
N HIS A 159 18.25 -8.86 33.36
CA HIS A 159 17.67 -10.07 33.96
C HIS A 159 17.04 -11.02 32.93
N MET A 160 17.34 -10.82 31.65
CA MET A 160 16.78 -11.59 30.56
C MET A 160 17.19 -13.07 30.64
N LEU A 161 16.23 -13.98 30.50
CA LEU A 161 16.44 -15.43 30.64
C LEU A 161 17.25 -16.06 29.50
N VAL A 162 17.32 -15.39 28.35
CA VAL A 162 18.01 -15.89 27.14
C VAL A 162 18.92 -14.80 26.61
N PRO A 163 20.17 -15.13 26.23
CA PRO A 163 21.12 -14.15 25.71
C PRO A 163 20.63 -13.46 24.42
N ASP A 164 19.96 -14.20 23.54
CA ASP A 164 19.44 -13.70 22.27
C ASP A 164 17.95 -14.09 22.11
N PHE A 165 17.07 -13.08 21.99
CA PHE A 165 15.68 -13.29 21.61
C PHE A 165 15.46 -12.92 20.14
N PRO A 166 14.88 -13.81 19.31
CA PRO A 166 14.74 -13.54 17.89
C PRO A 166 13.91 -12.29 17.64
N GLY A 167 14.46 -11.38 16.85
CA GLY A 167 13.78 -10.14 16.48
C GLY A 167 13.95 -9.00 17.48
N LEU A 168 14.62 -9.19 18.61
CA LEU A 168 14.96 -8.12 19.55
C LEU A 168 16.43 -7.67 19.33
N SER A 169 16.62 -6.44 18.88
CA SER A 169 17.92 -5.77 18.81
C SER A 169 18.35 -5.18 20.16
N GLU A 170 19.64 -4.89 20.33
CA GLU A 170 20.16 -4.19 21.52
C GLU A 170 19.51 -2.80 21.71
N ASP A 171 19.22 -2.11 20.61
CA ASP A 171 18.54 -0.80 20.60
C ASP A 171 17.02 -0.89 20.90
N GLY A 172 16.49 -2.11 21.04
CA GLY A 172 15.06 -2.37 21.17
C GLY A 172 14.29 -2.35 19.86
N ILE A 173 13.01 -2.73 19.91
CA ILE A 173 12.09 -2.73 18.77
C ILE A 173 10.75 -2.12 19.17
N THR A 174 10.07 -1.47 18.22
CA THR A 174 8.69 -1.03 18.40
C THR A 174 7.75 -2.11 17.86
N ILE A 175 6.74 -2.47 18.63
CA ILE A 175 5.70 -3.43 18.25
C ILE A 175 4.30 -2.80 18.34
N THR A 176 3.38 -3.32 17.55
CA THR A 176 1.94 -3.03 17.64
C THR A 176 1.13 -4.30 17.40
N PHE A 177 -0.04 -4.38 18.03
CA PHE A 177 -1.04 -5.43 17.79
C PHE A 177 -2.18 -4.93 16.89
N ASP A 178 -2.14 -3.65 16.52
CA ASP A 178 -3.15 -2.99 15.70
C ASP A 178 -2.68 -2.95 14.25
N ARG A 179 -3.48 -3.52 13.35
CA ARG A 179 -3.17 -3.60 11.92
C ARG A 179 -3.16 -2.22 11.27
N GLU A 180 -4.06 -1.31 11.65
CA GLU A 180 -4.11 0.03 11.08
C GLU A 180 -2.86 0.83 11.47
N VAL A 181 -2.43 0.71 12.72
CA VAL A 181 -1.18 1.34 13.19
C VAL A 181 0.03 0.76 12.46
N ALA A 182 0.09 -0.56 12.25
CA ALA A 182 1.18 -1.19 11.50
C ALA A 182 1.23 -0.77 10.02
N LEU A 183 0.07 -0.52 9.39
CA LEU A 183 0.01 -0.02 8.01
C LEU A 183 0.46 1.44 7.91
N ALA A 184 0.19 2.25 8.94
CA ALA A 184 0.62 3.65 8.99
C ALA A 184 2.10 3.82 9.38
N ARG A 185 2.65 2.89 10.17
CA ARG A 185 4.01 2.95 10.73
C ARG A 185 4.82 1.71 10.38
N GLU A 186 5.58 1.81 9.29
CA GLU A 186 6.48 0.74 8.82
C GLU A 186 7.62 0.42 9.81
N ASP A 187 7.91 1.31 10.76
CA ASP A 187 8.91 1.12 11.81
C ASP A 187 8.41 0.24 12.98
N ALA A 188 7.10 -0.02 13.06
CA ALA A 188 6.51 -0.89 14.06
C ALA A 188 6.29 -2.31 13.51
N GLN A 189 6.66 -3.33 14.28
CA GLN A 189 6.42 -4.72 13.95
C GLN A 189 4.98 -5.13 14.32
N PHE A 190 4.22 -5.65 13.37
CA PHE A 190 2.87 -6.18 13.61
C PHE A 190 2.93 -7.58 14.24
N ILE A 191 2.46 -7.70 15.49
CA ILE A 191 2.51 -8.95 16.24
C ILE A 191 1.22 -9.73 16.05
N THR A 192 1.36 -10.92 15.46
CA THR A 192 0.31 -11.94 15.35
C THR A 192 0.73 -13.23 16.03
N TRP A 193 -0.19 -14.19 16.18
CA TRP A 193 0.14 -15.56 16.61
C TRP A 193 1.25 -16.22 15.76
N GLU A 194 1.39 -15.78 14.51
CA GLU A 194 2.35 -16.33 13.57
C GLU A 194 3.73 -15.66 13.63
N HIS A 195 3.84 -14.54 14.33
CA HIS A 195 5.06 -13.76 14.39
C HIS A 195 6.22 -14.58 15.01
N PRO A 196 7.46 -14.47 14.48
CA PRO A 196 8.60 -15.26 14.96
C PRO A 196 8.84 -15.17 16.47
N THR A 197 8.62 -13.98 17.06
CA THR A 197 8.77 -13.74 18.52
C THR A 197 7.78 -14.58 19.34
N VAL A 198 6.53 -14.71 18.88
CA VAL A 198 5.48 -15.49 19.54
C VAL A 198 5.70 -17.00 19.32
N LYS A 199 6.05 -17.40 18.08
CA LYS A 199 6.39 -18.79 17.74
C LYS A 199 7.61 -19.32 18.50
N TRP A 200 8.54 -18.46 18.90
CA TRP A 200 9.73 -18.86 19.63
C TRP A 200 9.40 -19.56 20.96
N ARG A 201 8.41 -19.08 21.73
CA ARG A 201 8.00 -19.72 23.00
C ARG A 201 7.55 -21.17 22.77
N TRP A 202 6.80 -21.42 21.69
CA TRP A 202 6.37 -22.77 21.32
C TRP A 202 7.55 -23.68 21.01
N ARG A 203 8.56 -23.17 20.30
CA ARG A 203 9.78 -23.93 19.98
C ARG A 203 10.58 -24.29 21.24
N VAL A 204 10.73 -23.36 22.19
CA VAL A 204 11.44 -23.61 23.45
C VAL A 204 10.64 -24.54 24.37
N LYS A 205 9.33 -24.33 24.50
CA LYS A 205 8.45 -25.17 25.32
C LYS A 205 8.36 -26.60 24.78
N MET A 206 8.23 -26.78 23.45
CA MET A 206 8.28 -28.11 22.83
C MET A 206 9.64 -28.78 23.02
N ARG A 207 10.76 -28.03 22.95
CA ARG A 207 12.09 -28.56 23.28
C ARG A 207 12.21 -28.99 24.75
N SER A 208 11.61 -28.26 25.69
CA SER A 208 11.62 -28.64 27.12
C SER A 208 10.67 -29.80 27.45
N LEU A 209 9.65 -30.05 26.62
CA LEU A 209 8.67 -31.12 26.79
C LEU A 209 9.04 -32.42 26.07
N LEU A 210 10.11 -32.40 25.26
CA LEU A 210 10.73 -33.61 24.71
C LEU A 210 11.91 -34.00 25.62
N PRO A 211 11.74 -34.97 26.54
CA PRO A 211 12.87 -35.46 27.31
C PRO A 211 13.75 -36.29 26.38
N GLY A 212 14.89 -35.74 26.00
CA GLY A 212 16.03 -36.48 25.47
C GLY A 212 16.11 -36.59 23.94
N SER A 213 16.91 -35.72 23.33
CA SER A 213 17.79 -35.95 22.16
C SER A 213 18.14 -34.59 21.55
N ILE A 214 19.36 -34.19 21.21
CA ILE A 214 20.68 -34.80 21.07
C ILE A 214 21.68 -33.61 21.15
N ARG A 215 22.94 -33.91 21.48
CA ARG A 215 24.12 -33.03 21.39
C ARG A 215 24.25 -32.27 20.07
#